data_AF-A0A1E4ZGP5-F1
#
_entry.id   AF-A0A1E4ZGP5-F1
#
_cell.length_a   1.000
_cell.length_b   1.000
_cell.length_c   1.000
_cell.angle_alpha   90.00
_cell.angle_beta   90.00
_cell.angle_gamma   90.00
#
_symmetry.space_group_name_H-M   'P 1'
#
loop_
_entity.id
_entity.type
_entity.pdbx_description
1 polymer ?
#
loop_
_entity_poly.entity_id
_entity_poly.type
_entity_poly.pdbx_seq_one_letter_code
_entity_poly.pdbx_strand_id
1 'polypeptide(L)' 'MRHTAKLFMNGRSQAVRLPANYRFDCDEVYIRRDPETGDVVISRKPGSWEDFFDMMDNIDVPDDFMADRDNELPQERDLF' A
#
# COMPACT_ATOMS: atom_id res chain seq x y z
N MET A 1 -6.28 6.03 -21.19
CA MET A 1 -6.71 4.82 -21.91
C MET A 1 -6.89 3.70 -20.89
N ARG A 2 -7.99 2.95 -20.90
CA ARG A 2 -8.17 1.80 -20.00
C ARG A 2 -7.73 0.52 -20.73
N HIS A 3 -6.80 -0.22 -20.14
CA HIS A 3 -6.42 -1.55 -20.60
C HIS A 3 -7.20 -2.59 -19.80
N THR A 4 -7.64 -3.66 -20.46
CA THR A 4 -8.26 -4.80 -19.81
C THR A 4 -7.22 -5.90 -19.60
N ALA A 5 -7.37 -6.65 -18.51
CA ALA A 5 -6.56 -7.82 -18.20
C ALA A 5 -7.47 -9.04 -18.04
N LYS A 6 -6.95 -10.22 -18.35
CA LYS A 6 -7.73 -11.46 -18.24
C LYS A 6 -7.64 -11.99 -16.80
N LEU A 7 -8.81 -12.25 -16.22
CA LEU A 7 -8.94 -13.05 -15.00
C LEU A 7 -8.94 -14.53 -15.33
N PHE A 8 -8.26 -15.32 -14.51
CA PHE A 8 -8.22 -16.78 -14.63
C PHE A 8 -8.08 -17.42 -13.24
N MET A 9 -8.30 -18.73 -13.17
CA MET A 9 -8.10 -19.49 -11.93
C MET A 9 -6.71 -20.11 -11.91
N ASN A 10 -6.02 -20.01 -10.77
CA ASN A 10 -4.80 -20.74 -10.46
C ASN A 10 -5.05 -21.61 -9.23
N GLY A 11 -5.32 -22.89 -9.44
CA GLY A 11 -5.84 -23.78 -8.40
C GLY A 11 -7.17 -23.27 -7.84
N ARG A 12 -7.22 -23.00 -6.54
CA ARG A 12 -8.42 -22.47 -5.84
C ARG A 12 -8.44 -20.93 -5.78
N SER A 13 -7.42 -20.27 -6.29
CA SER A 13 -7.26 -18.81 -6.22
C SER A 13 -7.61 -18.16 -7.56
N GLN A 14 -8.13 -16.94 -7.52
CA GLN A 14 -8.30 -16.08 -8.70
C GLN A 14 -7.00 -15.31 -8.95
N ALA A 15 -6.62 -15.17 -10.22
CA ALA A 15 -5.42 -14.47 -10.65
C ALA A 15 -5.70 -13.52 -11.82
N VAL A 16 -4.93 -12.43 -11.89
CA VAL A 16 -4.92 -11.47 -13.00
C VAL A 16 -3.68 -11.70 -13.85
N ARG A 17 -3.83 -11.82 -15.18
CA ARG A 17 -2.68 -11.82 -16.08
C ARG A 17 -2.29 -10.37 -16.41
N LEU A 18 -1.22 -9.88 -15.79
CA LEU A 18 -0.69 -8.54 -16.06
C LEU A 18 -0.15 -8.45 -17.50
N PRO A 19 -0.62 -7.49 -18.32
CA PRO A 19 -0.02 -7.19 -19.61
C PRO A 19 1.42 -6.69 -19.45
N ALA A 20 2.22 -6.75 -20.53
CA ALA A 20 3.66 -6.48 -20.47
C ALA A 20 4.01 -5.10 -19.87
N ASN A 21 3.23 -4.07 -20.17
CA ASN A 21 3.41 -2.70 -19.69
C ASN A 21 2.99 -2.48 -18.23
N TYR A 22 2.43 -3.49 -17.55
CA TYR A 22 2.02 -3.45 -16.14
C TYR A 22 2.75 -4.48 -15.28
N ARG A 23 3.82 -5.10 -15.79
CA ARG A 23 4.60 -6.07 -15.01
C ARG A 23 5.39 -5.35 -13.92
N PHE A 24 5.43 -5.97 -12.74
CA PHE A 24 6.32 -5.55 -11.66
C PHE A 24 7.69 -6.20 -11.83
N ASP A 25 8.71 -5.54 -11.31
CA ASP A 25 10.10 -6.02 -11.19
C ASP A 25 10.37 -6.70 -9.83
N CYS A 26 9.31 -7.08 -9.11
CA CYS A 26 9.36 -7.69 -7.78
C CYS A 26 8.47 -8.95 -7.70
N ASP A 27 8.75 -9.79 -6.72
CA ASP A 27 8.03 -11.06 -6.52
C ASP A 27 6.74 -10.92 -5.70
N GLU A 28 6.65 -9.84 -4.90
CA GLU A 28 5.51 -9.56 -4.03
C GLU A 28 4.98 -8.14 -4.23
N VAL A 29 3.67 -7.97 -4.03
CA VAL A 29 2.96 -6.70 -4.18
C VAL A 29 2.02 -6.50 -3.01
N TYR A 30 1.71 -5.25 -2.69
CA TYR A 30 0.60 -4.92 -1.81
C TYR A 30 -0.71 -4.95 -2.58
N ILE A 31 -1.76 -5.44 -1.93
CA ILE A 31 -3.13 -5.41 -2.42
C ILE A 31 -4.02 -4.76 -1.37
N ARG A 32 -4.82 -3.79 -1.80
CA ARG A 32 -5.86 -3.18 -0.95
C ARG A 32 -7.11 -2.92 -1.75
N ARG A 33 -8.23 -2.77 -1.04
CA ARG A 33 -9.49 -2.29 -1.62
C ARG A 33 -9.67 -0.85 -1.22
N ASP A 34 -9.87 0.01 -2.21
CA ASP A 34 -10.28 1.39 -1.97
C ASP A 34 -11.71 1.39 -1.41
N PRO A 35 -11.96 1.97 -0.23
CA PRO A 35 -13.26 1.89 0.43
C PRO A 35 -14.34 2.75 -0.23
N GLU A 36 -13.96 3.80 -0.97
CA GLU A 36 -14.91 4.74 -1.60
C GLU A 36 -15.38 4.22 -2.95
N THR A 37 -14.45 3.72 -3.76
CA THR A 37 -14.71 3.26 -5.12
C THR A 37 -14.97 1.76 -5.20
N GLY A 38 -14.47 0.99 -4.23
CA GLY A 38 -14.47 -0.47 -4.25
C GLY A 38 -13.36 -1.08 -5.13
N ASP A 39 -12.51 -0.25 -5.75
CA ASP A 39 -11.45 -0.69 -6.65
C ASP A 39 -10.39 -1.51 -5.92
N VAL A 40 -9.83 -2.51 -6.60
CA VAL A 40 -8.69 -3.28 -6.10
C VAL A 40 -7.41 -2.61 -6.61
N VAL A 41 -6.63 -2.06 -5.69
CA VAL A 41 -5.37 -1.39 -6.00
C VAL A 41 -4.21 -2.32 -5.68
N ILE A 42 -3.33 -2.52 -6.67
CA ILE A 42 -2.11 -3.32 -6.54
C ILE A 42 -0.92 -2.38 -6.70
N SER A 43 0.01 -2.40 -5.75
CA SER A 43 1.21 -1.54 -5.74
C SER A 43 2.45 -2.34 -5.40
N ARG A 44 3.62 -1.85 -5.85
CA ARG A 44 4.92 -2.45 -5.52
C ARG A 44 5.07 -2.54 -3.99
N LYS A 45 5.59 -3.68 -3.52
CA LYS A 45 6.08 -3.82 -2.14
C LYS A 45 7.55 -3.42 -2.12
N PRO A 46 8.00 -2.47 -1.27
CA PRO A 46 9.41 -2.17 -1.09
C PRO A 46 10.16 -3.46 -0.70
N GLY A 47 11.27 -3.75 -1.38
CA GLY A 47 12.07 -4.96 -1.17
C GLY A 47 12.98 -4.86 0.05
N SER A 48 13.26 -3.65 0.53
CA SER A 48 14.15 -3.37 1.65
C SER A 48 13.73 -2.10 2.39
N TRP A 49 14.40 -1.81 3.51
CA TRP A 49 14.30 -0.51 4.17
C TRP A 49 14.88 0.63 3.33
N GLU A 50 15.90 0.35 2.50
CA GLU A 50 16.47 1.33 1.56
C GLU A 50 15.43 1.77 0.54
N ASP A 51 14.71 0.83 -0.09
CA ASP A 51 13.63 1.13 -1.03
C ASP A 51 12.52 2.00 -0.39
N PHE A 52 12.28 1.83 0.92
CA PHE A 52 11.32 2.64 1.67
C PHE A 52 11.81 4.08 1.86
N PHE A 53 13.08 4.29 2.21
CA PHE A 53 13.65 5.63 2.35
C PHE A 53 13.75 6.35 1.00
N ASP A 54 14.17 5.65 -0.06
CA ASP A 54 14.17 6.19 -1.43
C ASP A 54 12.76 6.60 -1.87
N MET A 55 11.74 5.83 -1.50
CA MET A 55 10.34 6.21 -1.74
C MET A 55 9.95 7.47 -0.96
N MET A 56 10.33 7.57 0.32
CA MET A 56 10.05 8.74 1.15
C MET A 56 10.68 10.02 0.60
N ASP A 57 11.90 9.95 0.04
CA ASP A 57 12.58 11.10 -0.58
C ASP A 57 11.85 11.66 -1.81
N ASN A 58 10.97 10.86 -2.42
CA ASN A 58 10.16 11.27 -3.57
C ASN A 58 8.73 11.70 -3.19
N ILE A 59 8.39 11.71 -1.89
CA ILE A 59 7.10 12.16 -1.38
C ILE A 59 7.25 13.56 -0.78
N ASP A 60 6.41 14.48 -1.22
CA ASP A 60 6.33 15.81 -0.64
C ASP A 60 5.53 15.73 0.67
N VAL A 61 6.23 15.68 1.81
CA VAL A 61 5.62 15.66 3.14
C VAL A 61 5.47 17.10 3.62
N PRO A 62 4.24 17.57 3.94
CA PRO A 62 4.04 18.93 4.45
C PRO A 62 4.89 19.23 5.69
N ASP A 63 5.39 20.46 5.80
CA ASP A 63 6.21 20.90 6.95
C ASP A 63 5.49 20.77 8.30
N ASP A 64 4.15 20.83 8.29
CA ASP A 64 3.29 20.70 9.46
C ASP A 64 2.78 19.28 9.70
N PHE A 65 3.21 18.30 8.88
CA PHE A 65 2.82 16.91 9.03
C PHE A 65 3.25 16.39 10.41
N MET A 66 2.26 16.01 11.23
CA MET A 66 2.47 15.55 12.60
C MET A 66 3.12 16.59 13.53
N ALA A 67 2.92 17.89 13.26
CA ALA A 67 3.33 18.98 14.17
C ALA A 67 2.63 18.87 15.53
N ASP A 68 1.33 18.56 15.52
CA ASP A 68 0.55 18.20 16.71
C ASP A 68 0.35 16.68 16.75
N ARG A 69 0.87 16.03 17.78
CA ARG A 69 0.67 14.61 18.04
C ARG A 69 -0.12 14.44 19.31
N ASP A 70 -1.13 13.58 19.25
CA ASP A 70 -1.88 13.15 20.43
C ASP A 70 -0.99 12.22 21.28
N ASN A 71 -0.15 12.84 22.11
CA ASN A 71 0.81 12.21 23.01
C ASN A 71 0.45 12.53 24.47
N GLU A 72 -0.84 12.68 24.77
CA GLU A 72 -1.29 12.88 26.14
C GLU A 72 -0.83 11.72 27.02
N LEU A 73 -0.47 12.04 28.27
CA LEU A 73 -0.15 10.99 29.24
C LEU A 73 -1.39 10.12 29.45
N PRO A 74 -1.22 8.79 29.57
CA PRO A 74 -2.33 7.92 29.89
C PRO A 74 -2.99 8.38 31.20
N GLN A 75 -4.31 8.33 31.25
CA GLN A 75 -5.07 8.68 32.45
C GLN A 75 -4.67 7.79 33.62
N GLU A 76 -4.51 8.38 34.81
CA GLU A 76 -4.39 7.60 36.03
C GLU A 76 -5.69 6.81 36.25
N ARG A 77 -5.54 5.51 36.47
CA ARG A 77 -6.65 4.59 36.76
C ARG A 77 -6.38 3.94 38.10
N ASP A 78 -7.37 3.97 38.99
CA ASP A 78 -7.34 3.14 40.18
C ASP A 78 -7.70 1.71 39.77
N LEU A 79 -6.67 0.93 39.47
CA LEU A 79 -6.79 -0.42 38.94
C LEU A 79 -7.07 -1.45 40.03
N PHE A 80 -7.12 -1.04 41.29
CA PHE A 80 -7.23 -1.89 42.47
C PHE A 80 -8.27 -1.37 43.46
#